data_AF-A0A0H4VL52-F1
#
_entry.id   AF-A0A0H4VL52-F1
#
_cell.length_a   1.000
_cell.length_b   1.000
_cell.length_c   1.000
_cell.angle_alpha   90.00
_cell.angle_beta   90.00
_cell.angle_gamma   90.00
#
_symmetry.space_group_name_H-M   'P 1'
#
loop_
_entity.id
_entity.type
_entity.pdbx_description
1 polymer ?
#
loop_
_entity_poly.entity_id
_entity_poly.type
_entity_poly.pdbx_seq_one_letter_code
_entity_poly.pdbx_strand_id
1 'polypeptide(L)'
;MKPSLFVYILSFLLAGLLALEANAQKIKYETGTLEEVLAKAKQAGKPVFINLVPPVSLPGKLPENRPLTNGIEDPQVMKALNDQFLNVQVLHNSPARSKLAQQYSIKEYPTYLFLSPDGHLIHRNKGYSSSPTRYLNDIKAFKEKAGSTYNLSYFQREFDKGRKSPDFLEQYITLRTNLGLPTDHALLEAYVDQLPVSAFDNFSTVQFILEQGPIVDSKAFVFSRSNKTIMDSVYKTLPYTQRSKINNTIIGNTMRKATQTKDKALAQKGATFARSTWNQDYTRGQRAYQSNMVSFYKSIQDTANYLREAVTFYDRYYMAISEDSVKKLMTAQAENRKRQMSQPKPTSGGQTSTQTTYVTTTSAVSDFLNQLNNAAFSIYETGTRNPTYLTKAMLWSKRTVEISPASGYYDTLAHLLYRLELYAEAEAMQQKAVDLAGKEKQSSERFRQSLQKIKNRTL
;
A
#
# COMPACT_ATOMS: atom_id res chain seq x y z
N MET A 1 38.91 21.64 63.46
CA MET A 1 39.41 22.13 62.16
C MET A 1 38.22 22.16 61.20
N LYS A 2 37.66 23.34 60.93
CA LYS A 2 36.47 23.49 60.07
C LYS A 2 36.95 23.51 58.61
N PRO A 3 36.44 22.64 57.72
CA PRO A 3 36.78 22.75 56.31
C PRO A 3 36.27 24.10 55.80
N SER A 4 37.14 24.81 55.07
CA SER A 4 36.87 26.16 54.59
C SER A 4 35.71 26.14 53.59
N LEU A 5 34.86 27.17 53.69
CA LEU A 5 33.70 27.44 52.82
C LEU A 5 34.06 27.39 51.31
N PHE A 6 35.35 27.49 50.99
CA PHE A 6 35.92 27.46 49.65
C PHE A 6 35.83 26.09 48.96
N VAL A 7 35.89 24.97 49.71
CA VAL A 7 35.80 23.62 49.13
C VAL A 7 34.37 23.29 48.65
N TYR A 8 33.35 23.88 49.31
CA TYR A 8 31.95 23.68 48.94
C TYR A 8 31.54 24.51 47.71
N ILE A 9 32.14 25.69 47.50
CA ILE A 9 31.85 26.54 46.33
C ILE A 9 32.47 25.95 45.05
N LEU A 10 33.67 25.35 45.13
CA LEU A 10 34.31 24.70 43.98
C LEU A 10 33.61 23.37 43.61
N SER A 11 33.03 22.67 44.58
CA SER A 11 32.24 21.45 44.34
C SER A 11 30.85 21.74 43.75
N PHE A 12 30.25 22.91 44.05
CA PHE A 12 28.99 23.35 43.45
C PHE A 12 29.17 23.90 42.02
N LEU A 13 30.31 24.52 41.71
CA LEU A 13 30.60 24.97 40.34
C LEU A 13 30.91 23.82 39.38
N LEU A 14 31.49 22.71 39.87
CA LEU A 14 31.75 21.52 39.04
C LEU A 14 30.50 20.66 38.82
N ALA A 15 29.49 20.76 39.70
CA ALA A 15 28.18 20.12 39.53
C ALA A 15 27.24 20.93 38.59
N GLY A 16 27.46 22.24 38.45
CA GLY A 16 26.68 23.12 37.55
C GLY A 16 27.06 23.04 36.07
N LEU A 17 28.26 22.55 35.74
CA LEU A 17 28.76 22.43 34.36
C LEU A 17 28.49 21.09 33.68
N LEU A 18 27.87 20.12 34.38
CA LEU A 18 27.40 18.85 33.82
C LEU A 18 25.88 18.80 33.60
N ALA A 19 25.15 19.89 33.89
CA ALA A 19 23.71 19.99 33.67
C ALA A 19 23.33 20.69 32.34
N LEU A 20 24.25 20.74 31.37
CA LEU A 20 23.96 21.20 30.01
C LEU A 20 23.34 20.05 29.19
N GLU A 21 22.03 20.18 28.98
CA GLU A 21 21.24 19.57 27.91
C GLU A 21 20.98 18.06 27.96
N ALA A 22 20.30 17.59 29.01
CA ALA A 22 19.29 16.55 28.82
C ALA A 22 17.97 17.15 28.28
N ASN A 23 18.05 18.03 27.28
CA ASN A 23 16.89 18.33 26.44
C ASN A 23 16.70 17.11 25.54
N ALA A 24 15.56 16.43 25.63
CA ALA A 24 15.21 15.39 24.67
C ALA A 24 15.21 15.99 23.25
N GLN A 25 16.33 15.88 22.53
CA GLN A 25 16.49 16.42 21.19
C GLN A 25 15.58 15.66 20.23
N LYS A 26 14.43 16.24 19.87
CA LYS A 26 13.54 15.67 18.86
C LYS A 26 14.23 15.61 17.49
N ILE A 27 13.74 14.73 16.61
CA ILE A 27 14.09 14.79 15.18
C ILE A 27 13.64 16.15 14.64
N LYS A 28 14.58 16.89 14.04
CA LYS A 28 14.35 18.20 13.43
C LYS A 28 13.84 17.98 12.01
N TYR A 29 12.53 18.04 11.86
CA TYR A 29 11.88 17.95 10.56
C TYR A 29 11.93 19.29 9.83
N GLU A 30 12.21 19.24 8.54
CA GLU A 30 12.14 20.38 7.64
C GLU A 30 10.71 20.89 7.52
N THR A 31 10.58 22.19 7.24
CA THR A 31 9.31 22.85 6.94
C THR A 31 9.18 23.04 5.43
N GLY A 32 7.94 23.15 4.94
CA GLY A 32 7.64 23.27 3.51
C GLY A 32 7.18 21.98 2.85
N THR A 33 7.09 22.01 1.53
CA THR A 33 6.67 20.89 0.69
C THR A 33 7.82 19.89 0.50
N LEU A 34 7.48 18.64 0.15
CA LEU A 34 8.48 17.62 -0.15
C LEU A 34 9.40 18.06 -1.31
N GLU A 35 8.83 18.68 -2.33
CA GLU A 35 9.54 19.18 -3.50
C GLU A 35 10.58 20.25 -3.13
N GLU A 36 10.24 21.20 -2.24
CA GLU A 36 11.17 22.21 -1.75
C GLU A 36 12.33 21.59 -0.96
N VAL A 37 12.04 20.59 -0.10
CA VAL A 37 13.09 19.91 0.67
C VAL A 37 14.02 19.10 -0.25
N LEU A 38 13.49 18.44 -1.28
CA LEU A 38 14.30 17.73 -2.28
C LEU A 38 15.17 18.69 -3.11
N ALA A 39 14.65 19.87 -3.45
CA ALA A 39 15.44 20.91 -4.12
C ALA A 39 16.58 21.42 -3.22
N LYS A 40 16.28 21.70 -1.94
CA LYS A 40 17.26 22.08 -0.92
C LYS A 40 18.32 20.99 -0.72
N ALA A 41 17.92 19.72 -0.69
CA ALA A 41 18.80 18.56 -0.58
C ALA A 41 19.84 18.53 -1.70
N LYS A 42 19.36 18.70 -2.94
CA LYS A 42 20.21 18.72 -4.14
C LYS A 42 21.18 19.90 -4.12
N GLN A 43 20.71 21.10 -3.77
CA GLN A 43 21.55 22.30 -3.68
C GLN A 43 22.62 22.18 -2.59
N ALA A 44 22.25 21.64 -1.42
CA ALA A 44 23.15 21.51 -0.27
C ALA A 44 24.03 20.25 -0.32
N GLY A 45 23.83 19.34 -1.28
CA GLY A 45 24.48 18.03 -1.31
C GLY A 45 24.15 17.15 -0.10
N LYS A 46 23.02 17.40 0.58
CA LYS A 46 22.64 16.71 1.83
C LYS A 46 21.53 15.68 1.54
N PRO A 47 21.65 14.42 2.02
CA PRO A 47 20.64 13.40 1.79
C PRO A 47 19.34 13.65 2.57
N VAL A 48 18.26 12.96 2.19
CA VAL A 48 16.93 13.14 2.79
C VAL A 48 16.47 11.87 3.48
N PHE A 49 16.00 12.01 4.72
CA PHE A 49 15.31 10.96 5.46
C PHE A 49 13.81 11.27 5.46
N ILE A 50 12.97 10.33 5.01
CA ILE A 50 11.51 10.48 4.99
C ILE A 50 10.87 9.45 5.92
N ASN A 51 10.11 9.94 6.89
CA ASN A 51 9.27 9.13 7.79
C ASN A 51 7.80 9.23 7.38
N LEU A 52 7.27 8.18 6.73
CA LEU A 52 5.86 8.07 6.39
C LEU A 52 5.11 7.38 7.54
N VAL A 53 4.31 8.14 8.28
CA VAL A 53 3.61 7.64 9.48
C VAL A 53 2.30 6.91 9.14
N PRO A 54 1.85 5.96 9.98
CA PRO A 54 0.59 5.27 9.79
C PRO A 54 -0.64 6.21 9.81
N PRO A 55 -1.77 5.79 9.21
CA PRO A 55 -3.06 6.46 9.43
C PRO A 55 -3.42 6.48 10.91
N VAL A 56 -3.98 7.59 11.40
CA VAL A 56 -4.46 7.71 12.79
C VAL A 56 -5.72 6.84 13.02
N SER A 57 -6.43 6.44 11.96
CA SER A 57 -7.68 5.67 12.00
C SER A 57 -7.49 4.18 11.75
N LEU A 58 -6.71 3.48 12.58
CA LEU A 58 -6.79 2.01 12.64
C LEU A 58 -8.02 1.62 13.49
N PRO A 59 -9.08 1.03 12.91
CA PRO A 59 -10.15 0.43 13.70
C PRO A 59 -9.64 -0.89 14.26
N GLY A 60 -9.59 -0.96 15.58
CA GLY A 60 -9.00 -2.06 16.33
C GLY A 60 -7.91 -1.50 17.21
N LYS A 61 -8.25 -1.33 18.49
CA LYS A 61 -7.36 -1.01 19.61
C LYS A 61 -5.88 -1.06 19.20
N LEU A 62 -5.27 0.10 18.93
CA LEU A 62 -3.92 0.26 19.45
C LEU A 62 -4.09 -0.08 20.93
N PRO A 63 -3.42 -1.12 21.47
CA PRO A 63 -3.59 -1.44 22.87
C PRO A 63 -3.35 -0.16 23.65
N GLU A 64 -4.40 0.37 24.30
CA GLU A 64 -4.46 1.70 24.92
C GLU A 64 -3.33 1.93 25.96
N ASN A 65 -2.55 0.89 26.28
CA ASN A 65 -1.48 0.90 27.27
C ASN A 65 -0.15 0.29 26.76
N ARG A 66 0.28 0.52 25.52
CA ARG A 66 1.72 0.43 25.20
C ARG A 66 2.26 1.79 24.80
N PRO A 67 3.06 2.47 25.65
CA PRO A 67 4.16 3.25 25.11
C PRO A 67 5.02 2.26 24.32
N LEU A 68 4.81 2.21 23.00
CA LEU A 68 5.78 1.57 22.12
C LEU A 68 7.01 2.46 22.21
N THR A 69 7.93 2.16 23.13
CA THR A 69 9.26 2.76 23.13
C THR A 69 9.80 2.53 21.73
N ASN A 70 9.85 3.60 20.93
CA ASN A 70 10.26 3.51 19.55
C ASN A 70 11.73 3.90 19.50
N GLY A 71 12.59 2.97 19.09
CA GLY A 71 14.03 3.19 19.07
C GLY A 71 14.47 4.34 18.16
N ILE A 72 13.58 4.87 17.31
CA ILE A 72 13.87 6.05 16.48
C ILE A 72 13.95 7.33 17.32
N GLU A 73 13.30 7.36 18.47
CA GLU A 73 13.31 8.47 19.43
C GLU A 73 14.46 8.35 20.45
N ASP A 74 15.38 7.40 20.23
CA ASP A 74 16.60 7.31 21.01
C ASP A 74 17.52 8.50 20.70
N PRO A 75 18.14 9.16 21.71
CA PRO A 75 18.99 10.32 21.49
C PRO A 75 20.11 10.11 20.47
N GLN A 76 20.72 8.91 20.42
CA GLN A 76 21.79 8.62 19.46
C GLN A 76 21.25 8.56 18.03
N VAL A 77 20.06 7.99 17.83
CA VAL A 77 19.40 7.90 16.53
C VAL A 77 18.98 9.29 16.06
N MET A 78 18.32 10.07 16.93
CA MET A 78 17.85 11.42 16.59
C MET A 78 19.02 12.33 16.23
N LYS A 79 20.13 12.27 17.00
CA LYS A 79 21.35 12.99 16.66
C LYS A 79 21.90 12.57 15.30
N ALA A 80 22.03 11.26 15.05
CA ALA A 80 22.54 10.75 13.78
C ALA A 80 21.69 11.18 12.57
N LEU A 81 20.36 11.20 12.72
CA LEU A 81 19.44 11.69 11.69
C LEU A 81 19.59 13.19 11.44
N ASN A 82 19.56 14.00 12.51
CA ASN A 82 19.67 15.46 12.44
C ASN A 82 21.00 15.92 11.81
N ASP A 83 22.11 15.26 12.17
CA ASP A 83 23.43 15.61 11.65
C ASP A 83 23.53 15.33 10.15
N GLN A 84 23.01 14.18 9.70
CA GLN A 84 23.32 13.65 8.37
C GLN A 84 22.27 13.95 7.31
N PHE A 85 21.00 14.10 7.70
CA PHE A 85 19.89 14.20 6.75
C PHE A 85 19.15 15.53 6.87
N LEU A 86 18.44 15.89 5.80
CA LEU A 86 17.24 16.72 5.88
C LEU A 86 16.08 15.78 6.20
N ASN A 87 15.44 15.94 7.36
CA ASN A 87 14.39 15.00 7.80
C ASN A 87 13.01 15.50 7.37
N VAL A 88 12.17 14.63 6.83
CA VAL A 88 10.80 14.94 6.41
C VAL A 88 9.84 13.97 7.08
N GLN A 89 8.77 14.50 7.68
CA GLN A 89 7.66 13.69 8.17
C GLN A 89 6.48 13.83 7.21
N VAL A 90 5.94 12.70 6.74
CA VAL A 90 4.78 12.68 5.85
C VAL A 90 3.60 12.10 6.61
N LEU A 91 2.69 12.99 6.98
CA LEU A 91 1.45 12.67 7.70
C LEU A 91 0.41 11.99 6.80
N HIS A 92 -0.58 11.36 7.42
CA HIS A 92 -1.60 10.57 6.73
C HIS A 92 -2.41 11.36 5.69
N ASN A 93 -2.80 12.58 6.04
CA ASN A 93 -3.58 13.48 5.20
C ASN A 93 -2.72 14.33 4.25
N SER A 94 -1.41 14.11 4.19
CA SER A 94 -0.53 14.90 3.31
C SER A 94 -0.73 14.50 1.84
N PRO A 95 -0.85 15.47 0.91
CA PRO A 95 -0.87 15.20 -0.53
C PRO A 95 0.35 14.40 -1.02
N ALA A 96 1.52 14.64 -0.40
CA ALA A 96 2.76 13.94 -0.73
C ALA A 96 2.68 12.43 -0.47
N ARG A 97 1.80 11.97 0.44
CA ARG A 97 1.66 10.57 0.80
C ARG A 97 1.26 9.71 -0.40
N SER A 98 0.28 10.15 -1.18
CA SER A 98 -0.22 9.38 -2.33
C SER A 98 0.87 9.24 -3.40
N LYS A 99 1.54 10.35 -3.70
CA LYS A 99 2.67 10.40 -4.65
C LYS A 99 3.81 9.45 -4.22
N LEU A 100 4.23 9.52 -2.96
CA LEU A 100 5.27 8.63 -2.42
C LEU A 100 4.83 7.17 -2.38
N ALA A 101 3.58 6.90 -2.03
CA ALA A 101 3.05 5.54 -1.98
C ALA A 101 3.06 4.89 -3.37
N GLN A 102 2.74 5.65 -4.41
CA GLN A 102 2.84 5.21 -5.79
C GLN A 102 4.30 5.05 -6.25
N GLN A 103 5.13 6.06 -6.01
CA GLN A 103 6.53 6.09 -6.45
C GLN A 103 7.37 4.97 -5.83
N TYR A 104 7.16 4.67 -4.55
CA TYR A 104 7.97 3.72 -3.78
C TYR A 104 7.20 2.44 -3.40
N SER A 105 6.04 2.17 -4.01
CA SER A 105 5.19 1.00 -3.74
C SER A 105 4.94 0.78 -2.25
N ILE A 106 4.58 1.83 -1.51
CA ILE A 106 4.44 1.77 -0.05
C ILE A 106 3.11 1.11 0.31
N LYS A 107 3.17 -0.01 1.02
CA LYS A 107 2.00 -0.80 1.47
C LYS A 107 1.91 -0.97 2.98
N GLU A 108 2.99 -0.63 3.69
CA GLU A 108 3.16 -0.86 5.12
C GLU A 108 3.62 0.43 5.79
N TYR A 109 3.18 0.64 7.03
CA TYR A 109 3.47 1.84 7.79
C TYR A 109 3.94 1.52 9.22
N PRO A 110 4.84 2.33 9.82
CA PRO A 110 5.56 3.41 9.15
C PRO A 110 6.51 2.87 8.07
N THR A 111 6.84 3.70 7.08
CA THR A 111 7.91 3.43 6.11
C THR A 111 8.96 4.52 6.22
N TYR A 112 10.21 4.11 6.26
CA TYR A 112 11.39 4.97 6.31
C TYR A 112 12.11 4.89 4.98
N LEU A 113 12.31 6.04 4.33
CA LEU A 113 13.06 6.15 3.07
C LEU A 113 14.30 7.01 3.29
N PHE A 114 15.43 6.57 2.75
CA PHE A 114 16.69 7.29 2.77
C PHE A 114 17.09 7.57 1.32
N LEU A 115 17.03 8.84 0.95
CA LEU A 115 17.30 9.32 -0.39
C LEU A 115 18.67 9.99 -0.45
N SER A 116 19.37 9.80 -1.56
CA SER A 116 20.55 10.58 -1.92
C SER A 116 20.19 12.07 -2.14
N PRO A 117 21.18 12.98 -2.20
CA PRO A 117 20.93 14.41 -2.44
C PRO A 117 20.19 14.70 -3.75
N ASP A 118 20.37 13.88 -4.78
CA ASP A 118 19.66 13.98 -6.06
C ASP A 118 18.26 13.32 -6.04
N GLY A 119 17.82 12.82 -4.88
CA GLY A 119 16.45 12.33 -4.65
C GLY A 119 16.21 10.87 -5.01
N HIS A 120 17.26 10.08 -5.32
CA HIS A 120 17.13 8.65 -5.58
C HIS A 120 17.12 7.83 -4.29
N LEU A 121 16.33 6.75 -4.27
CA LEU A 121 16.25 5.85 -3.11
C LEU A 121 17.54 5.03 -2.96
N ILE A 122 18.14 5.10 -1.77
CA ILE A 122 19.36 4.35 -1.44
C ILE A 122 19.07 3.24 -0.44
N HIS A 123 18.24 3.52 0.57
CA HIS A 123 17.84 2.56 1.58
C HIS A 123 16.39 2.76 1.98
N ARG A 124 15.70 1.68 2.38
CA ARG A 124 14.37 1.75 2.96
C ARG A 124 14.20 0.70 4.03
N ASN A 125 13.34 1.00 5.01
CA ASN A 125 12.88 0.01 5.97
C ASN A 125 11.43 0.32 6.39
N LYS A 126 10.78 -0.58 7.11
CA LYS A 126 9.36 -0.48 7.49
C LYS A 126 9.08 -1.03 8.89
N GLY A 127 7.96 -0.62 9.46
CA GLY A 127 7.48 -1.07 10.76
C GLY A 127 8.18 -0.39 11.94
N TYR A 128 7.54 -0.44 13.11
CA TYR A 128 8.12 0.03 14.35
C TYR A 128 9.10 -0.98 14.94
N SER A 129 10.11 -0.49 15.64
CA SER A 129 11.07 -1.26 16.41
C SER A 129 11.45 -0.50 17.66
N SER A 130 11.53 -1.19 18.80
CA SER A 130 12.06 -0.62 20.03
C SER A 130 13.58 -0.58 20.09
N SER A 131 14.28 -1.28 19.20
CA SER A 131 15.74 -1.29 19.14
C SER A 131 16.28 -0.03 18.42
N PRO A 132 17.05 0.84 19.11
CA PRO A 132 17.76 1.95 18.47
C PRO A 132 18.80 1.48 17.45
N THR A 133 19.47 0.36 17.76
CA THR A 133 20.49 -0.27 16.89
C THR A 133 19.96 -0.55 15.48
N ARG A 134 18.70 -0.94 15.34
CA ARG A 134 18.08 -1.13 14.02
C ARG A 134 18.15 0.14 13.16
N TYR A 135 17.82 1.30 13.73
CA TYR A 135 17.81 2.58 13.01
C TYR A 135 19.23 3.08 12.73
N LEU A 136 20.16 2.89 13.67
CA LEU A 136 21.58 3.16 13.43
C LEU A 136 22.14 2.28 12.31
N ASN A 137 21.71 1.01 12.22
CA ASN A 137 22.08 0.11 11.12
C ASN A 137 21.47 0.56 9.79
N ASP A 138 20.23 1.07 9.76
CA ASP A 138 19.62 1.64 8.54
C ASP A 138 20.46 2.85 8.05
N ILE A 139 20.89 3.74 8.95
CA ILE A 139 21.76 4.88 8.65
C ILE A 139 23.14 4.42 8.14
N LYS A 140 23.74 3.41 8.78
CA LYS A 140 25.01 2.82 8.35
C LYS A 140 24.89 2.22 6.94
N ALA A 141 23.85 1.41 6.72
CA ALA A 141 23.58 0.80 5.42
C ALA A 141 23.32 1.84 4.32
N PHE A 142 22.66 2.97 4.67
CA PHE A 142 22.55 4.10 3.75
C PHE A 142 23.93 4.63 3.35
N LYS A 143 24.82 4.92 4.31
CA LYS A 143 26.17 5.45 4.02
C LYS A 143 26.98 4.52 3.12
N GLU A 144 26.99 3.23 3.45
CA GLU A 144 27.71 2.21 2.68
C GLU A 144 27.20 2.16 1.23
N LYS A 145 25.88 2.11 1.04
CA LYS A 145 25.26 2.07 -0.30
C LYS A 145 25.47 3.38 -1.07
N ALA A 146 25.31 4.53 -0.41
CA ALA A 146 25.50 5.84 -1.00
C ALA A 146 26.95 6.05 -1.50
N GLY A 147 27.95 5.51 -0.79
CA GLY A 147 29.36 5.53 -1.19
C GLY A 147 29.74 4.50 -2.25
N SER A 148 28.89 3.52 -2.54
CA SER A 148 29.16 2.47 -3.54
C SER A 148 28.78 2.89 -4.96
N THR A 149 29.27 2.17 -5.97
CA THR A 149 28.76 2.28 -7.35
C THR A 149 27.51 1.43 -7.60
N TYR A 150 27.04 0.67 -6.61
CA TYR A 150 25.83 -0.15 -6.70
C TYR A 150 24.63 0.55 -6.03
N ASN A 151 24.27 1.73 -6.54
CA ASN A 151 23.13 2.50 -6.05
C ASN A 151 22.36 3.21 -7.17
N LEU A 152 21.12 3.61 -6.91
CA LEU A 152 20.24 4.16 -7.95
C LEU A 152 20.75 5.47 -8.56
N SER A 153 21.43 6.34 -7.79
CA SER A 153 22.03 7.57 -8.33
C SER A 153 23.12 7.27 -9.35
N TYR A 154 24.00 6.30 -9.06
CA TYR A 154 25.02 5.85 -10.00
C TYR A 154 24.37 5.26 -11.26
N PHE A 155 23.47 4.29 -11.10
CA PHE A 155 22.84 3.63 -12.23
C PHE A 155 22.02 4.60 -13.09
N GLN A 156 21.26 5.52 -12.50
CA GLN A 156 20.50 6.52 -13.25
C GLN A 156 21.45 7.39 -14.08
N ARG A 157 22.50 7.94 -13.47
CA ARG A 157 23.45 8.81 -14.16
C ARG A 157 24.15 8.11 -15.33
N GLU A 158 24.59 6.87 -15.14
CA GLU A 158 25.28 6.13 -16.21
C GLU A 158 24.29 5.71 -17.32
N PHE A 159 23.03 5.42 -16.98
CA PHE A 159 21.98 5.19 -17.97
C PHE A 159 21.66 6.45 -18.78
N ASP A 160 21.60 7.62 -18.13
CA ASP A 160 21.37 8.92 -18.79
C ASP A 160 22.52 9.31 -19.73
N LYS A 161 23.75 8.86 -19.43
CA LYS A 161 24.91 8.96 -20.34
C LYS A 161 24.87 7.97 -21.51
N GLY A 162 23.86 7.10 -21.57
CA GLY A 162 23.67 6.14 -22.65
C GLY A 162 24.27 4.76 -22.41
N ARG A 163 24.77 4.45 -21.19
CA ARG A 163 25.26 3.10 -20.89
C ARG A 163 24.08 2.11 -20.89
N LYS A 164 24.13 1.13 -21.80
CA LYS A 164 23.04 0.17 -22.02
C LYS A 164 23.54 -1.27 -22.22
N SER A 165 24.74 -1.63 -21.76
CA SER A 165 25.18 -3.02 -21.85
C SER A 165 24.22 -3.95 -21.06
N PRO A 166 23.91 -5.17 -21.54
CA PRO A 166 22.98 -6.08 -20.89
C PRO A 166 23.22 -6.25 -19.37
N ASP A 167 24.46 -6.54 -18.97
CA ASP A 167 24.83 -6.71 -17.56
C ASP A 167 24.54 -5.48 -16.69
N PHE A 168 24.71 -4.28 -17.26
CA PHE A 168 24.46 -3.03 -16.55
C PHE A 168 22.95 -2.84 -16.33
N LEU A 169 22.15 -3.09 -17.36
CA LEU A 169 20.69 -2.96 -17.28
C LEU A 169 20.08 -4.02 -16.37
N GLU A 170 20.59 -5.26 -16.40
CA GLU A 170 20.17 -6.33 -15.50
C GLU A 170 20.44 -5.98 -14.03
N GLN A 171 21.65 -5.50 -13.72
CA GLN A 171 22.00 -5.04 -12.38
C GLN A 171 21.13 -3.84 -11.95
N TYR A 172 20.85 -2.92 -12.86
CA TYR A 172 20.01 -1.76 -12.56
C TYR A 172 18.57 -2.18 -12.21
N ILE A 173 17.96 -3.03 -13.04
CA ILE A 173 16.64 -3.61 -12.81
C ILE A 173 16.62 -4.38 -11.49
N THR A 174 17.62 -5.22 -11.24
CA THR A 174 17.75 -6.03 -10.01
C THR A 174 17.81 -5.12 -8.78
N LEU A 175 18.60 -4.06 -8.81
CA LEU A 175 18.67 -3.11 -7.70
C LEU A 175 17.31 -2.45 -7.43
N ARG A 176 16.59 -2.02 -8.48
CA ARG A 176 15.24 -1.44 -8.35
C ARG A 176 14.26 -2.43 -7.71
N THR A 177 14.30 -3.69 -8.15
CA THR A 177 13.48 -4.78 -7.62
C THR A 177 13.80 -5.06 -6.14
N ASN A 178 15.08 -5.10 -5.77
CA ASN A 178 15.52 -5.28 -4.38
C ASN A 178 15.11 -4.12 -3.47
N LEU A 179 14.96 -2.91 -4.01
CA LEU A 179 14.41 -1.74 -3.32
C LEU A 179 12.87 -1.71 -3.31
N GLY A 180 12.21 -2.70 -3.91
CA GLY A 180 10.76 -2.80 -3.98
C GLY A 180 10.12 -1.68 -4.81
N LEU A 181 10.84 -1.14 -5.79
CA LEU A 181 10.29 -0.13 -6.69
C LEU A 181 9.34 -0.74 -7.71
N PRO A 182 8.37 0.03 -8.25
CA PRO A 182 7.61 -0.39 -9.42
C PRO A 182 8.54 -0.73 -10.59
N THR A 183 8.12 -1.69 -11.43
CA THR A 183 8.79 -2.01 -12.69
C THR A 183 8.94 -0.76 -13.54
N ASP A 184 10.16 -0.51 -14.01
CA ASP A 184 10.44 0.48 -15.04
C ASP A 184 10.37 -0.20 -16.41
N HIS A 185 9.28 0.03 -17.12
CA HIS A 185 9.04 -0.63 -18.41
C HIS A 185 10.03 -0.19 -19.48
N ALA A 186 10.40 1.10 -19.52
CA ALA A 186 11.36 1.58 -20.50
C ALA A 186 12.74 0.94 -20.27
N LEU A 187 13.14 0.79 -19.00
CA LEU A 187 14.37 0.10 -18.65
C LEU A 187 14.34 -1.40 -19.03
N LEU A 188 13.21 -2.08 -18.81
CA LEU A 188 13.04 -3.48 -19.21
C LEU A 188 13.09 -3.66 -20.73
N GLU A 189 12.41 -2.80 -21.50
CA GLU A 189 12.48 -2.84 -22.96
C GLU A 189 13.90 -2.55 -23.45
N ALA A 190 14.59 -1.57 -22.84
CA ALA A 190 15.99 -1.28 -23.15
C ALA A 190 16.92 -2.47 -22.87
N TYR A 191 16.66 -3.29 -21.84
CA TYR A 191 17.41 -4.52 -21.60
C TYR A 191 17.17 -5.54 -22.72
N VAL A 192 15.90 -5.79 -23.05
CA VAL A 192 15.50 -6.73 -24.10
C VAL A 192 16.01 -6.31 -25.49
N ASP A 193 16.12 -5.01 -25.76
CA ASP A 193 16.70 -4.47 -27.00
C ASP A 193 18.17 -4.84 -27.20
N GLN A 194 18.89 -5.13 -26.13
CA GLN A 194 20.33 -5.40 -26.14
C GLN A 194 20.65 -6.89 -26.14
N LEU A 195 19.63 -7.74 -26.04
CA LEU A 195 19.80 -9.20 -26.02
C LEU A 195 19.76 -9.77 -27.44
N PRO A 196 20.64 -10.75 -27.76
CA PRO A 196 20.49 -11.53 -28.98
C PRO A 196 19.24 -12.43 -28.89
N VAL A 197 18.70 -12.84 -30.05
CA VAL A 197 17.50 -13.70 -30.09
C VAL A 197 17.69 -15.02 -29.33
N SER A 198 18.91 -15.58 -29.36
CA SER A 198 19.25 -16.81 -28.62
C SER A 198 19.14 -16.66 -27.10
N ALA A 199 19.15 -15.44 -26.56
CA ALA A 199 18.95 -15.22 -25.12
C ALA A 199 17.54 -15.63 -24.66
N PHE A 200 16.55 -15.63 -25.55
CA PHE A 200 15.17 -16.06 -25.24
C PHE A 200 15.01 -17.59 -25.23
N ASP A 201 16.07 -18.33 -25.57
CA ASP A 201 16.16 -19.77 -25.39
C ASP A 201 16.79 -20.13 -24.03
N ASN A 202 17.19 -19.14 -23.22
CA ASN A 202 17.75 -19.33 -21.89
C ASN A 202 16.66 -19.21 -20.80
N PHE A 203 16.55 -20.24 -19.96
CA PHE A 203 15.57 -20.28 -18.87
C PHE A 203 15.70 -19.10 -17.90
N SER A 204 16.92 -18.79 -17.45
CA SER A 204 17.16 -17.73 -16.45
C SER A 204 16.85 -16.34 -17.01
N THR A 205 17.22 -16.09 -18.26
CA THR A 205 16.89 -14.82 -18.95
C THR A 205 15.39 -14.64 -19.10
N VAL A 206 14.67 -15.68 -19.57
CA VAL A 206 13.21 -15.63 -19.71
C VAL A 206 12.54 -15.46 -18.35
N GLN A 207 12.98 -16.20 -17.32
CA GLN A 207 12.47 -16.04 -15.97
C GLN A 207 12.67 -14.61 -15.46
N PHE A 208 13.88 -14.05 -15.61
CA PHE A 208 14.21 -12.70 -15.17
C PHE A 208 13.27 -11.66 -15.79
N ILE A 209 13.04 -11.72 -17.11
CA ILE A 209 12.13 -10.82 -17.82
C ILE A 209 10.70 -10.97 -17.29
N LEU A 210 10.20 -12.19 -17.17
CA LEU A 210 8.84 -12.47 -16.71
C LEU A 210 8.61 -12.00 -15.27
N GLU A 211 9.60 -12.11 -14.40
CA GLU A 211 9.53 -11.63 -13.02
C GLU A 211 9.38 -10.11 -12.90
N GLN A 212 9.88 -9.36 -13.89
CA GLN A 212 9.65 -7.91 -13.96
C GLN A 212 8.22 -7.57 -14.38
N GLY A 213 7.48 -8.53 -14.93
CA GLY A 213 6.10 -8.36 -15.38
C GLY A 213 5.98 -7.41 -16.58
N PRO A 214 6.45 -7.82 -17.77
CA PRO A 214 6.34 -7.01 -18.97
C PRO A 214 4.88 -6.71 -19.30
N ILE A 215 4.63 -5.59 -19.98
CA ILE A 215 3.28 -5.22 -20.41
C ILE A 215 2.84 -6.20 -21.49
N VAL A 216 1.58 -6.66 -21.46
CA VAL A 216 1.04 -7.55 -22.48
C VAL A 216 1.26 -6.96 -23.88
N ASP A 217 1.77 -7.78 -24.80
CA ASP A 217 2.18 -7.44 -26.17
C ASP A 217 3.36 -6.46 -26.31
N SER A 218 4.06 -6.10 -25.22
CA SER A 218 5.34 -5.39 -25.33
C SER A 218 6.42 -6.28 -25.93
N LYS A 219 7.52 -5.69 -26.40
CA LYS A 219 8.64 -6.45 -26.97
C LYS A 219 9.19 -7.46 -25.94
N ALA A 220 9.41 -7.03 -24.70
CA ALA A 220 9.77 -7.92 -23.59
C ALA A 220 8.78 -9.07 -23.37
N PHE A 221 7.47 -8.81 -23.45
CA PHE A 221 6.45 -9.85 -23.31
C PHE A 221 6.47 -10.86 -24.46
N VAL A 222 6.54 -10.38 -25.70
CA VAL A 222 6.53 -11.22 -26.91
C VAL A 222 7.78 -12.10 -26.95
N PHE A 223 8.97 -11.52 -26.77
CA PHE A 223 10.22 -12.29 -26.85
C PHE A 223 10.39 -13.27 -25.70
N SER A 224 10.04 -12.91 -24.45
CA SER A 224 10.11 -13.87 -23.33
C SER A 224 9.13 -15.03 -23.43
N ARG A 225 8.16 -14.97 -24.36
CA ARG A 225 7.13 -16.00 -24.55
C ARG A 225 7.16 -16.66 -25.94
N SER A 226 8.15 -16.33 -26.77
CA SER A 226 8.26 -16.86 -28.14
C SER A 226 8.68 -18.33 -28.18
N ASN A 227 9.56 -18.76 -27.27
CA ASN A 227 9.97 -20.15 -27.14
C ASN A 227 9.01 -20.93 -26.22
N LYS A 228 8.17 -21.77 -26.82
CA LYS A 228 7.18 -22.59 -26.10
C LYS A 228 7.84 -23.59 -25.14
N THR A 229 8.95 -24.21 -25.52
CA THR A 229 9.65 -25.20 -24.70
C THR A 229 10.18 -24.56 -23.42
N ILE A 230 10.77 -23.36 -23.53
CA ILE A 230 11.23 -22.61 -22.36
C ILE A 230 10.06 -22.17 -21.50
N MET A 231 8.97 -21.71 -22.10
CA MET A 231 7.78 -21.35 -21.31
C MET A 231 7.17 -22.55 -20.58
N ASP A 232 7.06 -23.70 -21.23
CA ASP A 232 6.58 -24.93 -20.60
C ASP A 232 7.51 -25.32 -19.44
N SER A 233 8.83 -25.18 -19.60
CA SER A 233 9.80 -25.40 -18.53
C SER A 233 9.55 -24.45 -17.35
N VAL A 234 9.48 -23.15 -17.58
CA VAL A 234 9.21 -22.12 -16.54
C VAL A 234 7.92 -22.42 -15.79
N TYR A 235 6.83 -22.78 -16.48
CA TYR A 235 5.57 -23.06 -15.80
C TYR A 235 5.52 -24.42 -15.09
N LYS A 236 6.40 -25.37 -15.44
CA LYS A 236 6.53 -26.68 -14.78
C LYS A 236 7.48 -26.64 -13.58
N THR A 237 8.56 -25.87 -13.65
CA THR A 237 9.62 -25.87 -12.63
C THR A 237 9.38 -24.85 -11.52
N LEU A 238 8.82 -23.67 -11.83
CA LEU A 238 8.64 -22.63 -10.82
C LEU A 238 7.50 -22.98 -9.84
N PRO A 239 7.70 -22.72 -8.53
CA PRO A 239 6.63 -22.83 -7.54
C PRO A 239 5.38 -22.06 -7.95
N TYR A 240 4.20 -22.59 -7.60
CA TYR A 240 2.92 -21.93 -7.90
C TYR A 240 2.87 -20.47 -7.43
N THR A 241 3.42 -20.17 -6.26
CA THR A 241 3.48 -18.81 -5.70
C THR A 241 4.25 -17.84 -6.59
N GLN A 242 5.37 -18.28 -7.17
CA GLN A 242 6.18 -17.48 -8.08
C GLN A 242 5.51 -17.29 -9.44
N ARG A 243 4.92 -18.35 -10.00
CA ARG A 243 4.14 -18.27 -11.26
C ARG A 243 2.93 -17.34 -11.11
N SER A 244 2.21 -17.45 -10.00
CA SER A 244 1.11 -16.55 -9.66
C SER A 244 1.59 -15.11 -9.51
N LYS A 245 2.73 -14.87 -8.84
CA LYS A 245 3.35 -13.55 -8.73
C LYS A 245 3.68 -12.97 -10.11
N ILE A 246 4.34 -13.72 -10.99
CA ILE A 246 4.65 -13.31 -12.38
C ILE A 246 3.39 -12.86 -13.10
N ASN A 247 2.37 -13.73 -13.12
CA ASN A 247 1.10 -13.43 -13.80
C ASN A 247 0.43 -12.17 -13.22
N ASN A 248 0.37 -12.04 -11.89
CA ASN A 248 -0.21 -10.88 -11.22
C ASN A 248 0.59 -9.59 -11.48
N THR A 249 1.91 -9.66 -11.59
CA THR A 249 2.76 -8.51 -11.94
C THR A 249 2.51 -8.07 -13.38
N ILE A 250 2.43 -9.01 -14.35
CA ILE A 250 2.08 -8.72 -15.76
C ILE A 250 0.71 -8.03 -15.85
N ILE A 251 -0.31 -8.60 -15.19
CA ILE A 251 -1.67 -8.04 -15.16
C ILE A 251 -1.63 -6.64 -14.54
N GLY A 252 -1.06 -6.51 -13.35
CA GLY A 252 -1.04 -5.26 -12.60
C GLY A 252 -0.30 -4.14 -13.33
N ASN A 253 0.83 -4.45 -13.99
CA ASN A 253 1.60 -3.49 -14.76
C ASN A 253 0.85 -3.06 -16.03
N THR A 254 0.26 -4.01 -16.77
CA THR A 254 -0.54 -3.74 -17.97
C THR A 254 -1.75 -2.86 -17.64
N MET A 255 -2.51 -3.22 -16.60
CA MET A 255 -3.68 -2.44 -16.17
C MET A 255 -3.31 -1.06 -15.64
N ARG A 256 -2.18 -0.93 -14.93
CA ARG A 256 -1.69 0.38 -14.47
C ARG A 256 -1.34 1.28 -15.66
N LYS A 257 -0.62 0.76 -16.66
CA LYS A 257 -0.29 1.51 -17.88
C LYS A 257 -1.56 1.92 -18.63
N ALA A 258 -2.52 0.99 -18.77
CA ALA A 258 -3.81 1.26 -19.39
C ALA A 258 -4.56 2.39 -18.68
N THR A 259 -4.67 2.35 -17.34
CA THR A 259 -5.30 3.41 -16.54
C THR A 259 -4.59 4.76 -16.72
N GLN A 260 -3.25 4.78 -16.64
CA GLN A 260 -2.47 6.02 -16.80
C GLN A 260 -2.64 6.67 -18.17
N THR A 261 -2.82 5.86 -19.21
CA THR A 261 -2.98 6.31 -20.61
C THR A 261 -4.43 6.36 -21.06
N LYS A 262 -5.37 5.96 -20.20
CA LYS A 262 -6.79 5.75 -20.52
C LYS A 262 -7.01 4.83 -21.73
N ASP A 263 -6.09 3.89 -21.98
CA ASP A 263 -6.12 2.97 -23.11
C ASP A 263 -6.99 1.74 -22.83
N LYS A 264 -8.21 1.76 -23.39
CA LYS A 264 -9.17 0.67 -23.27
C LYS A 264 -8.70 -0.62 -23.96
N ALA A 265 -8.02 -0.53 -25.09
CA ALA A 265 -7.54 -1.71 -25.81
C ALA A 265 -6.46 -2.42 -24.99
N LEU A 266 -5.55 -1.67 -24.39
CA LEU A 266 -4.54 -2.23 -23.48
C LEU A 266 -5.18 -2.82 -22.21
N ALA A 267 -6.21 -2.19 -21.65
CA ALA A 267 -6.98 -2.75 -20.54
C ALA A 267 -7.62 -4.09 -20.91
N GLN A 268 -8.21 -4.20 -22.11
CA GLN A 268 -8.79 -5.45 -22.62
C GLN A 268 -7.74 -6.54 -22.81
N LYS A 269 -6.54 -6.20 -23.29
CA LYS A 269 -5.40 -7.14 -23.39
C LYS A 269 -4.99 -7.65 -22.01
N GLY A 270 -4.82 -6.76 -21.04
CA GLY A 270 -4.51 -7.11 -19.65
C GLY A 270 -5.58 -8.00 -19.00
N ALA A 271 -6.85 -7.65 -19.17
CA ALA A 271 -7.98 -8.43 -18.65
C ALA A 271 -8.10 -9.81 -19.35
N THR A 272 -7.83 -9.88 -20.64
CA THR A 272 -7.82 -11.15 -21.40
C THR A 272 -6.68 -12.05 -20.93
N PHE A 273 -5.49 -11.49 -20.70
CA PHE A 273 -4.39 -12.22 -20.10
C PHE A 273 -4.79 -12.73 -18.70
N ALA A 274 -5.39 -11.89 -17.85
CA ALA A 274 -5.90 -12.29 -16.53
C ALA A 274 -6.92 -13.43 -16.58
N ARG A 275 -7.78 -13.48 -17.60
CA ARG A 275 -8.68 -14.62 -17.83
C ARG A 275 -7.91 -15.88 -18.18
N SER A 276 -6.91 -15.77 -19.05
CA SER A 276 -6.13 -16.92 -19.55
C SER A 276 -5.32 -17.62 -18.46
N THR A 277 -4.99 -16.94 -17.36
CA THR A 277 -4.29 -17.55 -16.21
C THR A 277 -5.16 -18.53 -15.43
N TRP A 278 -6.47 -18.58 -15.72
CA TRP A 278 -7.45 -19.53 -15.16
C TRP A 278 -7.93 -20.52 -16.23
N ASN A 279 -7.01 -21.06 -17.03
CA ASN A 279 -7.32 -21.94 -18.16
C ASN A 279 -8.18 -23.17 -17.81
N GLN A 280 -8.15 -23.65 -16.57
CA GLN A 280 -8.98 -24.77 -16.08
C GLN A 280 -10.28 -24.32 -15.38
N ASP A 281 -10.46 -23.02 -15.13
CA ASP A 281 -11.65 -22.48 -14.45
C ASP A 281 -12.15 -21.24 -15.20
N TYR A 282 -12.97 -21.48 -16.23
CA TYR A 282 -13.53 -20.43 -17.08
C TYR A 282 -14.30 -19.38 -16.27
N THR A 283 -15.03 -19.80 -15.24
CA THR A 283 -15.82 -18.89 -14.40
C THR A 283 -14.92 -17.94 -13.60
N ARG A 284 -13.85 -18.45 -12.98
CA ARG A 284 -12.84 -17.61 -12.32
C ARG A 284 -12.09 -16.73 -13.32
N GLY A 285 -11.77 -17.24 -14.49
CA GLY A 285 -11.15 -16.47 -15.56
C GLY A 285 -12.04 -15.29 -15.99
N GLN A 286 -13.33 -15.52 -16.20
CA GLN A 286 -14.26 -14.47 -16.57
C GLN A 286 -14.45 -13.46 -15.43
N ARG A 287 -14.45 -13.91 -14.18
CA ARG A 287 -14.45 -13.01 -13.02
C ARG A 287 -13.20 -12.13 -12.99
N ALA A 288 -12.02 -12.70 -13.26
CA ALA A 288 -10.76 -11.96 -13.32
C ALA A 288 -10.78 -10.91 -14.44
N TYR A 289 -11.29 -11.25 -15.63
CA TYR A 289 -11.49 -10.29 -16.71
C TYR A 289 -12.37 -9.11 -16.27
N GLN A 290 -13.58 -9.41 -15.78
CA GLN A 290 -14.57 -8.38 -15.45
C GLN A 290 -14.11 -7.51 -14.27
N SER A 291 -13.47 -8.10 -13.26
CA SER A 291 -12.93 -7.36 -12.12
C SER A 291 -11.87 -6.32 -12.55
N ASN A 292 -10.98 -6.69 -13.48
CA ASN A 292 -9.99 -5.77 -14.04
C ASN A 292 -10.66 -4.64 -14.85
N MET A 293 -11.66 -4.96 -15.67
CA MET A 293 -12.37 -3.95 -16.47
C MET A 293 -13.20 -2.98 -15.62
N VAL A 294 -13.90 -3.46 -14.59
CA VAL A 294 -14.63 -2.61 -13.62
C VAL A 294 -13.67 -1.63 -12.94
N SER A 295 -12.52 -2.13 -12.49
CA SER A 295 -11.49 -1.31 -11.83
C SER A 295 -10.88 -0.28 -12.77
N PHE A 296 -10.67 -0.64 -14.03
CA PHE A 296 -10.18 0.28 -15.06
C PHE A 296 -11.16 1.43 -15.30
N TYR A 297 -12.43 1.14 -15.61
CA TYR A 297 -13.44 2.17 -15.88
C TYR A 297 -13.65 3.10 -14.69
N LYS A 298 -13.65 2.55 -13.46
CA LYS A 298 -13.69 3.36 -12.24
C LYS A 298 -12.50 4.32 -12.16
N SER A 299 -11.29 3.80 -12.42
CA SER A 299 -10.03 4.55 -12.25
C SER A 299 -9.87 5.67 -13.29
N ILE A 300 -10.37 5.49 -14.51
CA ILE A 300 -10.35 6.52 -15.56
C ILE A 300 -11.57 7.46 -15.53
N GLN A 301 -12.46 7.27 -14.55
CA GLN A 301 -13.71 8.02 -14.36
C GLN A 301 -14.67 7.91 -15.56
N ASP A 302 -14.67 6.77 -16.25
CA ASP A 302 -15.65 6.46 -17.29
C ASP A 302 -16.95 5.95 -16.64
N THR A 303 -17.77 6.89 -16.19
CA THR A 303 -19.00 6.60 -15.45
C THR A 303 -19.95 5.69 -16.22
N ALA A 304 -20.14 5.91 -17.52
CA ALA A 304 -21.11 5.15 -18.32
C ALA A 304 -20.73 3.66 -18.40
N ASN A 305 -19.47 3.36 -18.68
CA ASN A 305 -19.01 1.97 -18.72
C ASN A 305 -18.84 1.38 -17.31
N TYR A 306 -18.39 2.17 -16.33
CA TYR A 306 -18.28 1.72 -14.94
C TYR A 306 -19.63 1.24 -14.39
N LEU A 307 -20.70 2.05 -14.52
CA LEU A 307 -22.03 1.70 -14.00
C LEU A 307 -22.54 0.38 -14.62
N ARG A 308 -22.40 0.21 -15.93
CA ARG A 308 -22.85 -1.00 -16.65
C ARG A 308 -22.07 -2.25 -16.23
N GLU A 309 -20.75 -2.16 -16.18
CA GLU A 309 -19.88 -3.30 -15.85
C GLU A 309 -19.97 -3.65 -14.36
N ALA A 310 -20.05 -2.64 -13.48
CA ALA A 310 -20.19 -2.86 -12.05
C ALA A 310 -21.47 -3.62 -11.74
N VAL A 311 -22.63 -3.21 -12.29
CA VAL A 311 -23.89 -3.95 -12.07
C VAL A 311 -23.78 -5.39 -12.52
N THR A 312 -23.28 -5.62 -13.73
CA THR A 312 -23.12 -6.97 -14.28
C THR A 312 -22.22 -7.82 -13.39
N PHE A 313 -21.12 -7.26 -12.89
CA PHE A 313 -20.13 -7.96 -12.07
C PHE A 313 -20.66 -8.29 -10.67
N TYR A 314 -21.20 -7.31 -9.95
CA TYR A 314 -21.62 -7.49 -8.57
C TYR A 314 -22.89 -8.33 -8.46
N ASP A 315 -23.85 -8.19 -9.39
CA ASP A 315 -25.02 -9.07 -9.42
C ASP A 315 -24.61 -10.54 -9.65
N ARG A 316 -23.70 -10.78 -10.60
CA ARG A 316 -23.27 -12.13 -10.95
C ARG A 316 -22.44 -12.81 -9.86
N TYR A 317 -21.48 -12.10 -9.25
CA TYR A 317 -20.49 -12.73 -8.37
C TYR A 317 -20.71 -12.48 -6.89
N TYR A 318 -21.56 -11.52 -6.52
CA TYR A 318 -21.81 -11.19 -5.11
C TYR A 318 -23.27 -11.44 -4.74
N MET A 319 -24.22 -10.97 -5.54
CA MET A 319 -25.65 -11.16 -5.24
C MET A 319 -26.13 -12.59 -5.46
N ALA A 320 -25.51 -13.33 -6.38
CA ALA A 320 -25.86 -14.73 -6.65
C ALA A 320 -25.43 -15.72 -5.54
N ILE A 321 -24.56 -15.32 -4.60
CA ILE A 321 -24.13 -16.20 -3.51
C ILE A 321 -25.25 -16.25 -2.46
N SER A 322 -25.75 -17.45 -2.13
CA SER A 322 -26.82 -17.62 -1.13
C SER A 322 -26.42 -17.11 0.26
N GLU A 323 -27.40 -16.64 1.04
CA GLU A 323 -27.14 -16.23 2.43
C GLU A 323 -26.57 -17.38 3.27
N ASP A 324 -27.04 -18.61 3.08
CA ASP A 324 -26.54 -19.78 3.79
C ASP A 324 -25.07 -20.05 3.48
N SER A 325 -24.65 -19.86 2.23
CA SER A 325 -23.24 -19.94 1.85
C SER A 325 -22.41 -18.88 2.56
N VAL A 326 -22.90 -17.64 2.65
CA VAL A 326 -22.19 -16.57 3.36
C VAL A 326 -22.13 -16.85 4.87
N LYS A 327 -23.24 -17.28 5.48
CA LYS A 327 -23.32 -17.65 6.91
C LYS A 327 -22.39 -18.81 7.23
N LYS A 328 -22.33 -19.87 6.40
CA LYS A 328 -21.39 -20.98 6.56
C LYS A 328 -19.93 -20.52 6.55
N LEU A 329 -19.57 -19.62 5.62
CA LEU A 329 -18.23 -19.04 5.58
C LEU A 329 -17.94 -18.20 6.83
N MET A 330 -18.91 -17.46 7.36
CA MET A 330 -18.76 -16.68 8.61
C MET A 330 -18.49 -17.60 9.80
N THR A 331 -19.23 -18.70 9.92
CA THR A 331 -19.06 -19.68 11.01
C THR A 331 -17.68 -20.33 10.95
N ALA A 332 -17.28 -20.85 9.78
CA ALA A 332 -15.96 -21.46 9.59
C ALA A 332 -14.82 -20.49 9.92
N GLN A 333 -15.00 -19.21 9.61
CA GLN A 333 -14.03 -18.18 9.93
C GLN A 333 -13.98 -17.84 11.43
N ALA A 334 -15.11 -17.82 12.12
CA ALA A 334 -15.17 -17.63 13.57
C ALA A 334 -14.45 -18.79 14.29
N GLU A 335 -14.63 -20.01 13.83
CA GLU A 335 -13.94 -21.20 14.33
C GLU A 335 -12.43 -21.14 14.10
N ASN A 336 -11.99 -20.76 12.90
CA ASN A 336 -10.56 -20.57 12.60
C ASN A 336 -9.92 -19.49 13.48
N ARG A 337 -10.62 -18.38 13.76
CA ARG A 337 -10.14 -17.35 14.69
C ARG A 337 -10.02 -17.88 16.11
N LYS A 338 -11.00 -18.65 16.60
CA LYS A 338 -10.92 -19.30 17.91
C LYS A 338 -9.72 -20.26 17.99
N ARG A 339 -9.49 -21.06 16.96
CA ARG A 339 -8.34 -21.98 16.86
C ARG A 339 -7.00 -21.25 16.89
N GLN A 340 -6.88 -20.12 16.16
CA GLN A 340 -5.67 -19.30 16.17
C GLN A 340 -5.42 -18.65 17.53
N MET A 341 -6.46 -18.20 18.22
CA MET A 341 -6.35 -17.63 19.57
C MET A 341 -6.02 -18.68 20.64
N SER A 342 -6.40 -19.96 20.42
CA SER A 342 -6.10 -21.06 21.34
C SER A 342 -4.74 -21.73 21.11
N GLN A 343 -3.99 -21.35 20.07
CA GLN A 343 -2.61 -21.86 19.93
C GLN A 343 -1.69 -21.22 20.98
N PRO A 344 -0.91 -22.02 21.73
CA PRO A 344 0.04 -21.48 22.69
C PRO A 344 1.04 -20.57 21.97
N LYS A 345 1.28 -19.38 22.52
CA LYS A 345 2.33 -18.48 22.03
C LYS A 345 3.67 -19.24 22.01
N PRO A 346 4.50 -19.10 20.97
CA PRO A 346 5.83 -19.69 20.97
C PRO A 346 6.60 -19.24 22.21
N THR A 347 7.02 -20.20 23.03
CA THR A 347 7.96 -20.01 24.13
C THR A 347 9.35 -19.81 23.52
N SER A 348 9.76 -18.57 23.27
CA SER A 348 11.14 -18.24 22.90
C SER A 348 11.78 -17.39 23.98
N GLY A 349 12.59 -18.03 24.83
CA GLY A 349 13.47 -17.41 25.82
C GLY A 349 14.71 -16.80 25.19
N GLY A 350 14.55 -15.68 24.50
CA GLY A 350 15.64 -14.84 24.02
C GLY A 350 15.12 -13.43 23.77
N GLN A 351 15.90 -12.40 24.08
CA GLN A 351 15.52 -10.99 23.88
C GLN A 351 15.04 -10.77 22.42
N THR A 352 13.74 -10.84 22.20
CA THR A 352 13.16 -10.74 20.86
C THR A 352 12.73 -9.30 20.65
N SER A 353 13.46 -8.56 19.81
CA SER A 353 13.01 -7.26 19.33
C SER A 353 11.70 -7.46 18.56
N THR A 354 10.59 -6.93 19.09
CA THR A 354 9.27 -7.05 18.45
C THR A 354 9.15 -6.01 17.35
N GLN A 355 9.41 -6.42 16.11
CA GLN A 355 9.08 -5.61 14.94
C GLN A 355 7.57 -5.67 14.72
N THR A 356 6.88 -4.53 14.82
CA THR A 356 5.43 -4.45 14.60
C THR A 356 5.17 -3.72 13.28
N THR A 357 4.58 -4.44 12.33
CA THR A 357 4.12 -3.86 11.07
C THR A 357 2.62 -4.04 10.96
N TYR A 358 1.91 -2.98 10.58
CA TYR A 358 0.47 -3.04 10.33
C TYR A 358 0.23 -3.51 8.90
N VAL A 359 -0.30 -4.73 8.76
CA VAL A 359 -0.79 -5.28 7.49
C VAL A 359 -2.30 -5.44 7.62
N THR A 360 -3.07 -4.78 6.75
CA THR A 360 -4.52 -4.96 6.70
C THR A 360 -4.82 -6.34 6.10
N THR A 361 -5.01 -7.35 6.95
CA THR A 361 -5.53 -8.65 6.51
C THR A 361 -7.01 -8.70 6.82
N THR A 362 -7.82 -8.60 5.78
CA THR A 362 -9.26 -8.85 5.84
C THR A 362 -9.49 -10.32 5.52
N SER A 363 -10.49 -10.90 6.16
CA SER A 363 -10.90 -12.28 5.93
C SER A 363 -11.83 -12.39 4.73
N ALA A 364 -11.92 -13.56 4.07
CA ALA A 364 -12.76 -13.76 2.89
C ALA A 364 -14.23 -13.28 3.01
N VAL A 365 -14.89 -13.40 4.17
CA VAL A 365 -16.25 -12.87 4.35
C VAL A 365 -16.27 -11.36 4.57
N SER A 366 -15.38 -10.85 5.42
CA SER A 366 -15.19 -9.40 5.56
C SER A 366 -14.83 -8.76 4.22
N ASP A 367 -14.03 -9.43 3.38
CA ASP A 367 -13.71 -9.00 2.01
C ASP A 367 -14.95 -8.97 1.13
N PHE A 368 -15.79 -10.00 1.20
CA PHE A 368 -17.05 -10.05 0.46
C PHE A 368 -17.95 -8.87 0.80
N LEU A 369 -18.23 -8.66 2.10
CA LEU A 369 -19.13 -7.61 2.58
C LEU A 369 -18.56 -6.21 2.31
N ASN A 370 -17.26 -6.02 2.56
CA ASN A 370 -16.60 -4.74 2.30
C ASN A 370 -16.59 -4.42 0.80
N GLN A 371 -16.32 -5.41 -0.08
CA GLN A 371 -16.36 -5.18 -1.52
C GLN A 371 -17.75 -4.83 -2.01
N LEU A 372 -18.79 -5.51 -1.52
CA LEU A 372 -20.17 -5.22 -1.91
C LEU A 372 -20.63 -3.84 -1.41
N ASN A 373 -20.29 -3.49 -0.16
CA ASN A 373 -20.59 -2.16 0.39
C ASN A 373 -19.83 -1.06 -0.36
N ASN A 374 -18.53 -1.24 -0.60
CA ASN A 374 -17.72 -0.27 -1.32
C ASN A 374 -18.19 -0.11 -2.76
N ALA A 375 -18.68 -1.17 -3.40
CA ALA A 375 -19.29 -1.09 -4.71
C ALA A 375 -20.54 -0.20 -4.69
N ALA A 376 -21.44 -0.43 -3.73
CA ALA A 376 -22.65 0.36 -3.57
C ALA A 376 -22.33 1.85 -3.32
N PHE A 377 -21.38 2.13 -2.42
CA PHE A 377 -20.93 3.50 -2.17
C PHE A 377 -20.25 4.13 -3.39
N SER A 378 -19.47 3.36 -4.16
CA SER A 378 -18.85 3.89 -5.37
C SER A 378 -19.85 4.23 -6.47
N ILE A 379 -20.99 3.54 -6.57
CA ILE A 379 -22.10 3.98 -7.44
C ILE A 379 -22.62 5.34 -6.97
N TYR A 380 -22.78 5.54 -5.66
CA TYR A 380 -23.12 6.84 -5.09
C TYR A 380 -22.04 7.90 -5.41
N GLU A 381 -20.76 7.61 -5.26
CA GLU A 381 -19.68 8.57 -5.55
C GLU A 381 -19.64 9.04 -7.02
N THR A 382 -20.20 8.27 -7.96
CA THR A 382 -20.30 8.73 -9.37
C THR A 382 -21.21 9.95 -9.54
N GLY A 383 -22.08 10.25 -8.58
CA GLY A 383 -23.10 11.30 -8.70
C GLY A 383 -24.28 10.93 -9.61
N THR A 384 -24.38 9.68 -10.06
CA THR A 384 -25.49 9.24 -10.92
C THR A 384 -26.86 9.46 -10.25
N ARG A 385 -27.83 9.93 -11.04
CA ARG A 385 -29.25 10.05 -10.65
C ARG A 385 -30.13 8.99 -11.32
N ASN A 386 -29.52 8.06 -12.05
CA ASN A 386 -30.27 7.02 -12.74
C ASN A 386 -30.85 6.03 -11.70
N PRO A 387 -32.19 5.92 -11.59
CA PRO A 387 -32.82 5.11 -10.56
C PRO A 387 -32.47 3.63 -10.68
N THR A 388 -32.26 3.10 -11.89
CA THR A 388 -31.89 1.70 -12.10
C THR A 388 -30.56 1.36 -11.43
N TYR A 389 -29.52 2.18 -11.61
CA TYR A 389 -28.22 1.94 -10.98
C TYR A 389 -28.25 2.17 -9.47
N LEU A 390 -28.97 3.21 -9.02
CA LEU A 390 -29.13 3.51 -7.60
C LEU A 390 -29.90 2.41 -6.86
N THR A 391 -30.98 1.87 -7.44
CA THR A 391 -31.72 0.75 -6.87
C THR A 391 -30.85 -0.50 -6.78
N LYS A 392 -30.02 -0.80 -7.79
CA LYS A 392 -29.06 -1.92 -7.72
C LYS A 392 -28.06 -1.74 -6.58
N ALA A 393 -27.43 -0.58 -6.48
CA ALA A 393 -26.52 -0.26 -5.38
C ALA A 393 -27.22 -0.33 -4.01
N MET A 394 -28.44 0.19 -3.89
CA MET A 394 -29.25 0.11 -2.68
C MET A 394 -29.49 -1.34 -2.27
N LEU A 395 -29.85 -2.23 -3.21
CA LEU A 395 -30.05 -3.66 -2.92
C LEU A 395 -28.74 -4.34 -2.46
N TRP A 396 -27.60 -3.97 -3.04
CA TRP A 396 -26.29 -4.46 -2.60
C TRP A 396 -25.98 -4.03 -1.16
N SER A 397 -26.20 -2.74 -0.85
CA SER A 397 -26.01 -2.20 0.50
C SER A 397 -27.02 -2.77 1.49
N LYS A 398 -28.25 -3.07 1.06
CA LYS A 398 -29.25 -3.73 1.89
C LYS A 398 -28.80 -5.13 2.27
N ARG A 399 -28.25 -5.88 1.31
CA ARG A 399 -27.70 -7.22 1.56
C ARG A 399 -26.56 -7.21 2.58
N THR A 400 -25.70 -6.20 2.59
CA THR A 400 -24.61 -6.13 3.58
C THR A 400 -25.14 -5.91 5.00
N VAL A 401 -26.14 -5.04 5.18
CA VAL A 401 -26.79 -4.84 6.50
C VAL A 401 -27.59 -6.05 6.95
N GLU A 402 -28.21 -6.81 6.04
CA GLU A 402 -28.94 -8.04 6.36
C GLU A 402 -28.01 -9.16 6.84
N ILE A 403 -26.82 -9.29 6.22
CA ILE A 403 -25.85 -10.33 6.57
C ILE A 403 -25.08 -9.96 7.85
N SER A 404 -24.63 -8.71 7.96
CA SER A 404 -23.80 -8.26 9.08
C SER A 404 -24.04 -6.78 9.36
N PRO A 405 -25.03 -6.44 10.21
CA PRO A 405 -25.31 -5.07 10.63
C PRO A 405 -24.03 -4.36 11.12
N ALA A 406 -23.68 -3.23 10.50
CA ALA A 406 -22.54 -2.41 10.89
C ALA A 406 -22.79 -0.94 10.57
N SER A 407 -22.22 -0.03 11.37
CA SER A 407 -22.43 1.42 11.23
C SER A 407 -22.15 1.93 9.81
N GLY A 408 -21.03 1.53 9.22
CA GLY A 408 -20.64 1.92 7.86
C GLY A 408 -21.55 1.37 6.75
N TYR A 409 -22.19 0.21 6.96
CA TYR A 409 -23.11 -0.37 5.98
C TYR A 409 -24.47 0.32 6.00
N TYR A 410 -24.96 0.68 7.19
CA TYR A 410 -26.16 1.51 7.32
C TYR A 410 -25.97 2.91 6.75
N ASP A 411 -24.80 3.51 6.95
CA ASP A 411 -24.46 4.81 6.36
C ASP A 411 -24.48 4.77 4.83
N THR A 412 -23.88 3.74 4.22
CA THR A 412 -23.93 3.55 2.76
C THR A 412 -25.37 3.41 2.25
N LEU A 413 -26.20 2.62 2.94
CA LEU A 413 -27.61 2.45 2.58
C LEU A 413 -28.40 3.75 2.69
N ALA A 414 -28.17 4.54 3.74
CA ALA A 414 -28.83 5.82 3.94
C ALA A 414 -28.53 6.83 2.82
N HIS A 415 -27.27 6.93 2.37
CA HIS A 415 -26.87 7.81 1.27
C HIS A 415 -27.56 7.42 -0.05
N LEU A 416 -27.69 6.13 -0.32
CA LEU A 416 -28.37 5.62 -1.51
C LEU A 416 -29.88 5.86 -1.46
N LEU A 417 -30.52 5.62 -0.31
CA LEU A 417 -31.94 5.91 -0.10
C LEU A 417 -32.23 7.41 -0.24
N TYR A 418 -31.36 8.26 0.31
CA TYR A 418 -31.47 9.71 0.17
C TYR A 418 -31.44 10.14 -1.30
N ARG A 419 -30.53 9.57 -2.10
CA ARG A 419 -30.43 9.89 -3.53
C ARG A 419 -31.59 9.34 -4.36
N LEU A 420 -32.26 8.30 -3.88
CA LEU A 420 -33.52 7.79 -4.42
C LEU A 420 -34.74 8.59 -3.91
N GLU A 421 -34.53 9.66 -3.14
CA GLU A 421 -35.56 10.51 -2.55
C GLU A 421 -36.46 9.79 -1.53
N LEU A 422 -36.01 8.63 -1.03
CA LEU A 422 -36.64 7.85 0.04
C LEU A 422 -36.17 8.38 1.41
N TYR A 423 -36.56 9.61 1.72
CA TYR A 423 -35.94 10.37 2.78
C TYR A 423 -36.21 9.85 4.19
N ALA A 424 -37.41 9.32 4.44
CA ALA A 424 -37.77 8.78 5.76
C ALA A 424 -36.94 7.54 6.08
N GLU A 425 -36.77 6.65 5.10
CA GLU A 425 -35.95 5.46 5.19
C GLU A 425 -34.47 5.81 5.31
N ALA A 426 -34.00 6.82 4.55
CA ALA A 426 -32.64 7.32 4.66
C ALA A 426 -32.32 7.81 6.07
N GLU A 427 -33.21 8.61 6.66
CA GLU A 427 -33.06 9.10 8.03
C GLU A 427 -33.05 7.94 9.04
N ALA A 428 -33.97 6.99 8.89
CA ALA A 428 -34.04 5.81 9.77
C ALA A 428 -32.78 4.93 9.68
N MET A 429 -32.22 4.72 8.48
CA MET A 429 -30.98 3.95 8.32
C MET A 429 -29.78 4.71 8.88
N GLN A 430 -29.70 6.03 8.67
CA GLN A 430 -28.60 6.83 9.21
C GLN A 430 -28.65 6.90 10.74
N GLN A 431 -29.83 6.95 11.34
CA GLN A 431 -29.98 6.86 12.80
C GLN A 431 -29.42 5.53 13.32
N LYS A 432 -29.72 4.40 12.65
CA LYS A 432 -29.10 3.10 13.00
C LYS A 432 -27.57 3.12 12.88
N ALA A 433 -27.01 3.83 11.90
CA ALA A 433 -25.57 3.98 11.77
C ALA A 433 -24.95 4.71 12.99
N VAL A 434 -25.59 5.80 13.44
CA VAL A 434 -25.19 6.55 14.65
C VAL A 434 -25.24 5.67 15.89
N ASP A 435 -26.34 4.94 16.08
CA ASP A 435 -26.56 4.09 17.26
C ASP A 435 -25.55 2.92 17.32
N LEU A 436 -25.25 2.30 16.17
CA LEU A 436 -24.28 1.22 16.07
C LEU A 436 -22.84 1.69 16.25
N ALA A 437 -22.49 2.88 15.75
CA ALA A 437 -21.13 3.42 15.91
C ALA A 437 -20.73 3.51 17.39
N GLY A 438 -21.66 3.92 18.26
CA GLY A 438 -21.45 3.92 19.71
C GLY A 438 -21.16 2.53 20.28
N LYS A 439 -21.91 1.50 19.83
CA LYS A 439 -21.70 0.10 20.23
C LYS A 439 -20.38 -0.48 19.69
N GLU A 440 -19.97 -0.05 18.50
CA GLU A 440 -18.71 -0.43 17.86
C GLU A 440 -17.48 0.29 18.44
N LYS A 441 -17.68 1.20 19.41
CA LYS A 441 -16.64 2.08 19.96
C LYS A 441 -15.92 2.90 18.89
N GLN A 442 -16.64 3.26 17.83
CA GLN A 442 -16.18 4.18 16.79
C GLN A 442 -16.74 5.58 17.04
N SER A 443 -16.04 6.60 16.56
CA SER A 443 -16.59 7.96 16.58
C SER A 443 -17.89 8.01 15.78
N SER A 444 -18.97 8.47 16.43
CA SER A 444 -20.27 8.66 15.80
C SER A 444 -20.41 10.01 15.08
N GLU A 445 -19.39 10.87 15.16
CA GLU A 445 -19.46 12.26 14.68
C GLU A 445 -19.78 12.34 13.19
N ARG A 446 -19.05 11.60 12.35
CA ARG A 446 -19.31 11.56 10.90
C ARG A 446 -20.75 11.15 10.57
N PHE A 447 -21.29 10.19 11.33
CA PHE A 447 -22.62 9.65 11.09
C PHE A 447 -23.71 10.63 11.51
N ARG A 448 -23.49 11.38 12.61
CA ARG A 448 -24.38 12.46 13.06
C ARG A 448 -24.40 13.63 12.07
N GLN A 449 -23.24 13.99 11.51
CA GLN A 449 -23.15 15.01 10.47
C GLN A 449 -23.95 14.60 9.22
N SER A 450 -23.80 13.36 8.74
CA SER A 450 -24.60 12.84 7.63
C SER A 450 -26.10 12.80 7.97
N LEU A 451 -26.48 12.43 9.20
CA LEU A 451 -27.88 12.45 9.64
C LEU A 451 -28.48 13.85 9.58
N GLN A 452 -27.73 14.86 10.03
CA GLN A 452 -28.19 16.25 10.00
C GLN A 452 -28.33 16.77 8.57
N LYS A 453 -27.39 16.41 7.67
CA LYS A 453 -27.52 16.72 6.24
C LYS A 453 -28.74 16.04 5.61
N ILE A 454 -29.02 14.78 5.94
CA ILE A 454 -30.22 14.08 5.48
C ILE A 454 -31.48 14.81 5.94
N LYS A 455 -31.58 15.16 7.23
CA LYS A 455 -32.72 15.90 7.81
C LYS A 455 -32.93 17.25 7.13
N ASN A 456 -31.85 17.96 6.86
CA ASN A 456 -31.88 19.28 6.21
C ASN A 456 -31.99 19.21 4.68
N ARG A 457 -31.98 18.01 4.09
CA ARG A 457 -31.98 17.78 2.64
C ARG A 457 -30.79 18.43 1.92
N THR A 458 -29.59 18.31 2.51
CA THR A 458 -28.34 18.87 2.00
C THR A 458 -27.21 17.85 1.84
N LEU A 459 -27.54 16.55 1.76
CA LEU A 459 -26.56 15.45 1.72
C LEU A 459 -25.82 15.36 0.38
#